data_AF-A0A341EFJ9-F1
#
_entry.id   AF-A0A341EFJ9-F1
#
_cell.length_a   1.000
_cell.length_b   1.000
_cell.length_c   1.000
_cell.angle_alpha   90.00
_cell.angle_beta   90.00
_cell.angle_gamma   90.00
#
_symmetry.space_group_name_H-M   'P 1'
#
loop_
_entity.id
_entity.type
_entity.pdbx_description
1 polymer ?
#
loop_
_entity_poly.entity_id
_entity_poly.type
_entity_poly.pdbx_seq_one_letter_code
_entity_poly.pdbx_strand_id
1 'polypeptide(L)'
;MAYLGQNIRMPADNAIEQHNITRETRQAQHGWEHLSKEAQRLKIRPVEIIEAIRDDRITRVGNHMEWEGYAAVHVYHDEVAVVLLPDPVDAQSIENFAKAVGIGQLSILKRMIDEGHVQITIVKNPITKVDQAYFTAEDAVAFEEGYTTPKLLSQTHGASWQALVRRLRDAGIKPFVGKRGAFGNVYLREAIDRILR
;
A
#
# COMPACT_ATOMS: atom_id res chain seq x y z
N MET A 1 38.44 -64.68 6.60
CA MET A 1 38.19 -64.15 5.24
C MET A 1 36.78 -63.58 5.21
N ALA A 2 36.70 -62.26 5.07
CA ALA A 2 35.47 -61.49 4.84
C ALA A 2 35.06 -61.56 3.36
N TYR A 3 33.78 -61.37 3.02
CA TYR A 3 33.26 -60.11 2.45
C TYR A 3 31.76 -60.17 2.09
N LEU A 4 31.10 -59.04 2.33
CA LEU A 4 29.73 -58.64 1.95
C LEU A 4 29.63 -58.25 0.47
N GLY A 5 28.41 -58.28 -0.10
CA GLY A 5 28.06 -57.59 -1.36
C GLY A 5 26.56 -57.75 -1.68
N GLN A 6 25.68 -56.82 -1.31
CA GLN A 6 25.23 -55.63 -2.06
C GLN A 6 24.00 -55.88 -2.95
N ASN A 7 22.83 -55.40 -2.50
CA ASN A 7 21.62 -55.29 -3.30
C ASN A 7 21.56 -53.90 -3.95
N ILE A 8 21.43 -53.89 -5.27
CA ILE A 8 21.45 -52.70 -6.14
C ILE A 8 20.14 -51.93 -5.97
N ARG A 9 20.23 -50.67 -5.54
CA ARG A 9 19.12 -49.70 -5.48
C ARG A 9 19.22 -48.77 -6.69
N MET A 10 18.23 -48.81 -7.56
CA MET A 10 18.04 -47.81 -8.64
C MET A 10 17.56 -46.47 -8.03
N PRO A 11 17.98 -45.32 -8.59
CA PRO A 11 17.68 -44.01 -8.04
C PRO A 11 16.27 -43.54 -8.42
N ALA A 12 15.55 -42.98 -7.46
CA ALA A 12 14.32 -42.24 -7.70
C ALA A 12 14.70 -40.78 -8.01
N ASP A 13 14.27 -40.29 -9.16
CA ASP A 13 14.26 -38.87 -9.54
C ASP A 13 13.58 -38.05 -8.44
N ASN A 14 14.39 -37.36 -7.65
CA ASN A 14 13.95 -36.49 -6.55
C ASN A 14 14.49 -35.07 -6.83
N ALA A 15 14.09 -34.50 -7.96
CA ALA A 15 14.53 -33.18 -8.42
C ALA A 15 13.72 -32.03 -7.77
N ILE A 16 13.65 -32.05 -6.45
CA ILE A 16 13.51 -30.83 -5.64
C ILE A 16 14.66 -30.88 -4.64
N GLU A 17 15.88 -30.68 -5.16
CA GLU A 17 17.06 -30.50 -4.33
C GLU A 17 16.90 -29.20 -3.54
N GLN A 18 16.44 -29.35 -2.29
CA GLN A 18 16.95 -28.84 -1.01
C GLN A 18 17.79 -27.54 -0.91
N HIS A 19 17.95 -26.71 -1.93
CA HIS A 19 18.98 -25.66 -1.89
C HIS A 19 18.62 -24.36 -1.17
N ASN A 20 17.35 -24.12 -0.75
CA ASN A 20 16.97 -22.81 -0.15
C ASN A 20 16.04 -22.86 1.09
N ILE A 21 15.90 -23.98 1.79
CA ILE A 21 15.02 -24.04 2.99
C ILE A 21 15.83 -23.59 4.21
N THR A 22 15.74 -22.30 4.56
CA THR A 22 16.65 -21.72 5.57
C THR A 22 16.20 -21.94 7.02
N ARG A 23 14.92 -22.19 7.35
CA ARG A 23 14.51 -22.50 8.75
C ARG A 23 13.29 -23.41 8.88
N GLU A 24 13.40 -24.36 9.81
CA GLU A 24 12.28 -25.13 10.37
C GLU A 24 11.47 -24.23 11.32
N THR A 25 10.18 -24.02 11.05
CA THR A 25 9.31 -23.17 11.88
C THR A 25 8.18 -24.00 12.47
N ARG A 26 8.17 -24.16 13.81
CA ARG A 26 7.14 -24.90 14.56
C ARG A 26 5.86 -24.10 14.89
N GLN A 27 5.85 -22.78 14.69
CA GLN A 27 4.71 -21.92 15.01
C GLN A 27 4.58 -20.76 14.02
N ALA A 28 3.36 -20.25 13.85
CA ALA A 28 3.03 -19.04 13.09
C ALA A 28 3.72 -17.81 13.70
N GLN A 29 4.96 -17.57 13.30
CA GLN A 29 5.68 -16.35 13.61
C GLN A 29 5.09 -15.20 12.77
N HIS A 30 4.93 -14.01 13.37
CA HIS A 30 4.45 -12.83 12.65
C HIS A 30 5.24 -12.60 11.36
N GLY A 31 4.54 -12.41 10.25
CA GLY A 31 5.13 -12.21 8.93
C GLY A 31 5.34 -13.48 8.11
N TRP A 32 5.23 -14.68 8.69
CA TRP A 32 5.24 -15.94 7.94
C TRP A 32 3.83 -16.36 7.59
N GLU A 33 3.57 -16.61 6.30
CA GLU A 33 2.26 -16.98 5.79
C GLU A 33 2.39 -18.17 4.83
N HIS A 34 1.35 -19.01 4.77
CA HIS A 34 1.30 -20.10 3.80
C HIS A 34 1.28 -19.53 2.37
N LEU A 35 2.06 -20.12 1.45
CA LEU A 35 2.26 -19.60 0.09
C LEU A 35 0.96 -19.25 -0.64
N SER A 36 -0.05 -20.13 -0.61
CA SER A 36 -1.35 -19.84 -1.26
C SER A 36 -2.08 -18.64 -0.66
N LYS A 37 -2.01 -18.47 0.67
CA LYS A 37 -2.70 -17.41 1.38
C LYS A 37 -1.98 -16.08 1.17
N GLU A 38 -0.65 -16.11 1.09
CA GLU A 38 0.16 -14.97 0.71
C GLU A 38 -0.11 -14.53 -0.73
N ALA A 39 -0.15 -15.46 -1.67
CA ALA A 39 -0.51 -15.19 -3.06
C ALA A 39 -1.90 -14.53 -3.18
N GLN A 40 -2.89 -15.07 -2.45
CA GLN A 40 -4.24 -14.49 -2.39
C GLN A 40 -4.23 -13.06 -1.82
N ARG A 41 -3.49 -12.84 -0.72
CA ARG A 41 -3.37 -11.54 -0.05
C ARG A 41 -2.75 -10.49 -0.97
N LEU A 42 -1.68 -10.85 -1.68
CA LEU A 42 -0.96 -9.99 -2.60
C LEU A 42 -1.61 -9.90 -3.99
N LYS A 43 -2.66 -10.67 -4.25
CA LYS A 43 -3.35 -10.77 -5.55
C LYS A 43 -2.42 -11.16 -6.70
N ILE A 44 -1.44 -12.03 -6.41
CA ILE A 44 -0.52 -12.62 -7.37
C ILE A 44 -0.82 -14.12 -7.50
N ARG A 45 -0.29 -14.76 -8.53
CA ARG A 45 -0.45 -16.20 -8.74
C ARG A 45 0.56 -16.95 -7.85
N PRO A 46 0.17 -18.06 -7.20
CA PRO A 46 1.11 -18.90 -6.44
C PRO A 46 2.36 -19.30 -7.21
N VAL A 47 2.24 -19.49 -8.53
CA VAL A 47 3.37 -19.83 -9.41
C VAL A 47 4.43 -18.72 -9.44
N GLU A 48 4.06 -17.45 -9.31
CA GLU A 48 5.02 -16.33 -9.31
C GLU A 48 5.91 -16.36 -8.06
N ILE A 49 5.35 -16.79 -6.92
CA ILE A 49 6.13 -17.02 -5.69
C ILE A 49 7.05 -18.23 -5.86
N ILE A 50 6.56 -19.33 -6.44
CA ILE A 50 7.37 -20.53 -6.69
C ILE A 50 8.54 -20.22 -7.64
N GLU A 51 8.28 -19.49 -8.72
CA GLU A 51 9.31 -19.06 -9.68
C GLU A 51 10.34 -18.17 -8.99
N ALA A 52 9.92 -17.20 -8.17
CA ALA A 52 10.85 -16.35 -7.43
C ALA A 52 11.70 -17.10 -6.38
N ILE A 53 11.17 -18.18 -5.79
CA ILE A 53 11.95 -19.07 -4.92
C ILE A 53 12.96 -19.87 -5.75
N ARG A 54 12.57 -20.36 -6.93
CA ARG A 54 13.45 -21.10 -7.85
C ARG A 54 14.54 -20.23 -8.45
N ASP A 55 14.27 -18.94 -8.63
CA ASP A 55 15.21 -17.93 -9.14
C ASP A 55 16.10 -17.33 -8.03
N ASP A 56 16.07 -17.86 -6.81
CA ASP A 56 16.80 -17.35 -5.63
C ASP A 56 16.45 -15.89 -5.23
N ARG A 57 15.34 -15.34 -5.74
CA ARG A 57 14.90 -13.98 -5.41
C ARG A 57 14.17 -13.92 -4.06
N ILE A 58 13.55 -15.02 -3.63
CA ILE A 58 12.93 -15.19 -2.31
C ILE A 58 13.69 -16.28 -1.56
N THR A 59 14.33 -15.91 -0.46
CA THR A 59 15.22 -16.79 0.30
C THR A 59 14.66 -17.19 1.66
N ARG A 60 13.71 -16.41 2.21
CA ARG A 60 13.03 -16.68 3.47
C ARG A 60 11.84 -17.58 3.24
N VAL A 61 12.16 -18.84 2.94
CA VAL A 61 11.21 -19.94 2.79
C VAL A 61 11.33 -20.88 3.99
N GLY A 62 10.19 -21.15 4.62
CA GLY A 62 10.04 -22.04 5.76
C GLY A 62 9.23 -23.26 5.38
N ASN A 63 9.50 -24.37 6.06
CA ASN A 63 8.75 -25.61 5.93
C ASN A 63 8.05 -25.92 7.25
N HIS A 64 6.74 -26.17 7.20
CA HIS A 64 5.95 -26.58 8.36
C HIS A 64 6.06 -28.10 8.58
N MET A 65 6.69 -28.50 9.69
CA MET A 65 7.12 -29.88 9.97
C MET A 65 6.04 -30.98 9.89
N GLU A 66 4.77 -30.65 10.11
CA GLU A 66 3.66 -31.62 10.09
C GLU A 66 3.06 -31.86 8.70
N TRP A 67 3.48 -31.11 7.68
CA TRP A 67 2.89 -31.11 6.34
C TRP A 67 3.99 -31.40 5.33
N GLU A 68 3.65 -32.06 4.22
CA GLU A 68 4.60 -32.36 3.15
C GLU A 68 4.25 -31.61 1.86
N GLY A 69 5.26 -31.44 1.01
CA GLY A 69 5.12 -30.83 -0.31
C GLY A 69 4.59 -29.39 -0.25
N TYR A 70 3.69 -29.06 -1.17
CA TYR A 70 3.18 -27.70 -1.36
C TYR A 70 2.54 -27.11 -0.09
N ALA A 71 1.84 -27.94 0.69
CA ALA A 71 1.09 -27.47 1.86
C ALA A 71 1.99 -27.13 3.06
N ALA A 72 3.27 -27.50 3.00
CA ALA A 72 4.26 -27.19 4.01
C ALA A 72 4.92 -25.80 3.79
N VAL A 73 4.78 -25.23 2.59
CA VAL A 73 5.57 -24.07 2.16
C VAL A 73 5.02 -22.77 2.75
N HIS A 74 5.85 -22.13 3.56
CA HIS A 74 5.60 -20.82 4.13
C HIS A 74 6.65 -19.83 3.65
N VAL A 75 6.23 -18.59 3.43
CA VAL A 75 7.08 -17.51 2.93
C VAL A 75 6.97 -16.29 3.82
N TYR A 76 8.04 -15.49 3.87
CA TYR A 76 8.04 -14.26 4.64
C TYR A 76 7.41 -13.11 3.85
N HIS A 77 6.29 -12.58 4.36
CA HIS A 77 5.45 -11.56 3.71
C HIS A 77 6.25 -10.39 3.13
N ASP A 78 7.10 -9.74 3.93
CA ASP A 78 7.78 -8.52 3.47
C ASP A 78 8.78 -8.82 2.34
N GLU A 79 9.41 -10.00 2.33
CA GLU A 79 10.34 -10.37 1.25
C GLU A 79 9.56 -10.66 -0.04
N VAL A 80 8.47 -11.43 0.05
CA VAL A 80 7.58 -11.68 -1.10
C VAL A 80 7.05 -10.36 -1.66
N ALA A 81 6.62 -9.46 -0.77
CA ALA A 81 6.11 -8.15 -1.15
C ALA A 81 7.17 -7.32 -1.88
N VAL A 82 8.40 -7.24 -1.36
CA VAL A 82 9.49 -6.48 -1.99
C VAL A 82 9.90 -7.09 -3.35
N VAL A 83 9.89 -8.41 -3.47
CA VAL A 83 10.39 -9.09 -4.68
C VAL A 83 9.36 -9.14 -5.80
N LEU A 84 8.08 -9.27 -5.48
CA LEU A 84 7.02 -9.55 -6.45
C LEU A 84 6.02 -8.41 -6.60
N LEU A 85 5.90 -7.52 -5.62
CA LEU A 85 5.11 -6.33 -5.85
C LEU A 85 5.95 -5.33 -6.64
N PRO A 86 5.35 -4.69 -7.65
CA PRO A 86 5.95 -3.53 -8.28
C PRO A 86 6.20 -2.45 -7.23
N ASP A 87 7.24 -1.63 -7.46
CA ASP A 87 7.54 -0.50 -6.60
C ASP A 87 6.24 0.31 -6.35
N PRO A 88 6.01 0.74 -5.10
CA PRO A 88 4.87 1.58 -4.81
C PRO A 88 4.93 2.78 -5.76
N VAL A 89 3.87 2.96 -6.56
CA VAL A 89 3.68 4.21 -7.28
C VAL A 89 3.74 5.30 -6.22
N ASP A 90 4.55 6.35 -6.45
CA ASP A 90 4.58 7.54 -5.59
C ASP A 90 3.29 8.36 -5.78
N ALA A 91 2.17 7.71 -5.48
CA ALA A 91 0.84 8.21 -5.66
C ALA A 91 -0.08 7.61 -4.58
N GLN A 92 -0.90 8.47 -3.99
CA GLN A 92 -1.80 8.13 -2.91
C GLN A 92 -3.18 7.77 -3.47
N SER A 93 -3.84 6.76 -2.90
CA SER A 93 -5.26 6.55 -3.20
C SER A 93 -6.07 7.77 -2.74
N ILE A 94 -7.25 7.97 -3.35
CA ILE A 94 -8.16 9.06 -2.98
C ILE A 94 -8.46 9.04 -1.46
N GLU A 95 -8.63 7.85 -0.87
CA GLU A 95 -8.87 7.68 0.56
C GLU A 95 -7.68 8.09 1.43
N ASN A 96 -6.46 7.71 1.02
CA ASN A 96 -5.24 8.05 1.76
C ASN A 96 -4.98 9.55 1.67
N PHE A 97 -5.13 10.13 0.48
CA PHE A 97 -5.00 11.57 0.29
C PHE A 97 -6.04 12.35 1.12
N ALA A 98 -7.32 11.96 1.09
CA ALA A 98 -8.36 12.60 1.90
C ALA A 98 -8.00 12.63 3.40
N LYS A 99 -7.50 11.51 3.93
CA LYS A 99 -7.02 11.43 5.31
C LYS A 99 -5.78 12.31 5.53
N ALA A 100 -4.85 12.33 4.60
CA ALA A 100 -3.64 13.14 4.65
C ALA A 100 -3.97 14.63 4.76
N VAL A 101 -4.88 15.14 3.93
CA VAL A 101 -5.30 16.55 3.94
C VAL A 101 -6.44 16.84 4.92
N GLY A 102 -6.96 15.86 5.65
CA GLY A 102 -7.97 16.07 6.69
C GLY A 102 -9.40 16.30 6.19
N ILE A 103 -9.73 15.80 5.00
CA ILE A 103 -11.10 15.73 4.50
C ILE A 103 -11.77 14.49 5.09
N GLY A 104 -12.61 14.70 6.12
CA GLY A 104 -13.20 13.60 6.89
C GLY A 104 -14.26 12.76 6.16
N GLN A 105 -14.90 13.31 5.13
CA GLN A 105 -15.87 12.59 4.30
C GLN A 105 -15.34 12.43 2.88
N LEU A 106 -15.09 11.19 2.46
CA LEU A 106 -14.56 10.88 1.14
C LEU A 106 -15.44 11.40 -0.01
N SER A 107 -16.75 11.45 0.20
CA SER A 107 -17.72 12.03 -0.75
C SER A 107 -17.44 13.49 -1.08
N ILE A 108 -16.85 14.25 -0.16
CA ILE A 108 -16.46 15.65 -0.39
C ILE A 108 -15.33 15.72 -1.42
N LEU A 109 -14.26 14.95 -1.21
CA LEU A 109 -13.12 14.95 -2.14
C LEU A 109 -13.52 14.41 -3.52
N LYS A 110 -14.30 13.32 -3.57
CA LYS A 110 -14.86 12.80 -4.83
C LYS A 110 -15.68 13.86 -5.56
N ARG A 111 -16.51 14.62 -4.83
CA ARG A 111 -17.28 15.71 -5.43
C ARG A 111 -16.40 16.87 -5.92
N MET A 112 -15.30 17.18 -5.25
CA MET A 112 -14.35 18.19 -5.74
C MET A 112 -13.71 17.75 -7.06
N ILE A 113 -13.36 16.47 -7.18
CA ILE A 113 -12.83 15.86 -8.41
C ILE A 113 -13.89 15.92 -9.51
N ASP A 114 -15.12 15.45 -9.24
CA ASP A 114 -16.23 15.44 -10.19
C ASP A 114 -16.60 16.84 -10.70
N GLU A 115 -16.45 17.86 -9.84
CA GLU A 115 -16.70 19.26 -10.20
C GLU A 115 -15.51 19.95 -10.88
N GLY A 116 -14.37 19.26 -11.01
CA GLY A 116 -13.17 19.74 -11.71
C GLY A 116 -12.30 20.70 -10.88
N HIS A 117 -12.46 20.69 -9.55
CA HIS A 117 -11.69 21.55 -8.64
C HIS A 117 -10.35 20.94 -8.22
N VAL A 118 -10.21 19.62 -8.33
CA VAL A 118 -9.02 18.90 -7.88
C VAL A 118 -8.54 18.00 -9.00
N GLN A 119 -7.26 18.12 -9.33
CA GLN A 119 -6.60 17.26 -10.32
C GLN A 119 -6.36 15.88 -9.72
N ILE A 120 -6.49 14.87 -10.58
CA ILE A 120 -6.14 13.48 -10.28
C ILE A 120 -5.49 12.88 -11.50
N THR A 121 -4.59 11.94 -11.27
CA THR A 121 -3.94 11.18 -12.32
C THR A 121 -4.52 9.77 -12.35
N ILE A 122 -4.90 9.32 -13.55
CA ILE A 122 -5.28 7.92 -13.77
C ILE A 122 -3.98 7.13 -13.95
N VAL A 123 -3.70 6.27 -12.97
CA VAL A 123 -2.54 5.38 -12.99
C VAL A 123 -3.04 3.95 -13.08
N LYS A 124 -2.36 3.14 -13.89
CA LYS A 124 -2.60 1.71 -13.94
C LYS A 124 -2.14 1.08 -12.62
N ASN A 125 -3.07 0.52 -11.86
CA ASN A 125 -2.75 -0.20 -10.64
C ASN A 125 -1.73 -1.29 -10.98
N PRO A 126 -0.54 -1.27 -10.36
CA PRO A 126 0.55 -2.07 -10.88
C PRO A 126 0.37 -3.56 -10.54
N ILE A 127 -0.52 -3.89 -9.58
CA ILE A 127 -0.91 -5.26 -9.20
C ILE A 127 -2.09 -5.73 -10.05
N THR A 128 -3.22 -5.02 -10.02
CA THR A 128 -4.45 -5.47 -10.68
C THR A 128 -4.49 -5.14 -12.18
N LYS A 129 -3.56 -4.31 -12.67
CA LYS A 129 -3.50 -3.76 -14.04
C LYS A 129 -4.74 -2.97 -14.47
N VAL A 130 -5.61 -2.62 -13.51
CA VAL A 130 -6.81 -1.80 -13.72
C VAL A 130 -6.45 -0.34 -13.58
N ASP A 131 -6.98 0.49 -14.48
CA ASP A 131 -6.83 1.94 -14.39
C ASP A 131 -7.59 2.46 -13.16
N GLN A 132 -6.89 3.16 -12.27
CA GLN A 132 -7.44 3.67 -11.02
C GLN A 132 -6.96 5.11 -10.81
N ALA A 133 -7.83 5.93 -10.23
CA ALA A 133 -7.51 7.31 -9.89
C ALA A 133 -6.64 7.36 -8.62
N TYR A 134 -5.52 8.07 -8.73
CA TYR A 134 -4.60 8.37 -7.64
C TYR A 134 -4.29 9.87 -7.59
N PHE A 135 -3.70 10.30 -6.48
CA PHE A 135 -3.05 11.59 -6.32
C PHE A 135 -1.55 11.39 -6.42
N THR A 136 -0.91 11.85 -7.49
CA THR A 136 0.57 11.92 -7.53
C THR A 136 1.09 13.04 -6.62
N ALA A 137 2.41 13.14 -6.49
CA ALA A 137 3.04 14.28 -5.83
C ALA A 137 2.62 15.62 -6.46
N GLU A 138 2.53 15.69 -7.80
CA GLU A 138 2.08 16.89 -8.52
C GLU A 138 0.62 17.23 -8.22
N ASP A 139 -0.27 16.23 -8.22
CA ASP A 139 -1.69 16.45 -7.85
C ASP A 139 -1.83 16.97 -6.42
N ALA A 140 -1.00 16.45 -5.49
CA ALA A 140 -0.98 16.89 -4.10
C ALA A 140 -0.50 18.34 -3.98
N VAL A 141 0.56 18.71 -4.70
CA VAL A 141 1.05 20.10 -4.75
C VAL A 141 -0.02 21.03 -5.33
N ALA A 142 -0.64 20.67 -6.47
CA ALA A 142 -1.70 21.47 -7.08
C ALA A 142 -2.90 21.67 -6.13
N PHE A 143 -3.26 20.64 -5.36
CA PHE A 143 -4.27 20.76 -4.32
C PHE A 143 -3.86 21.77 -3.24
N GLU A 144 -2.64 21.65 -2.72
CA GLU A 144 -2.15 22.52 -1.65
C GLU A 144 -1.88 23.95 -2.12
N GLU A 145 -1.63 24.21 -3.40
CA GLU A 145 -1.53 25.55 -3.96
C GLU A 145 -2.88 26.27 -3.99
N GLY A 146 -3.95 25.58 -4.41
CA GLY A 146 -5.28 26.15 -4.51
C GLY A 146 -6.07 26.15 -3.20
N TYR A 147 -5.88 25.12 -2.38
CA TYR A 147 -6.75 24.79 -1.27
C TYR A 147 -5.99 24.54 0.02
N THR A 148 -6.70 24.70 1.13
CA THR A 148 -6.20 24.30 2.43
C THR A 148 -7.34 23.79 3.32
N THR A 149 -6.96 23.14 4.40
CA THR A 149 -7.89 22.58 5.40
C THR A 149 -7.39 22.92 6.79
N PRO A 150 -8.24 22.82 7.83
CA PRO A 150 -7.80 23.02 9.21
C PRO A 150 -6.65 22.11 9.64
N LYS A 151 -6.55 20.90 9.06
CA LYS A 151 -5.45 19.98 9.34
C LYS A 151 -4.13 20.51 8.78
N LEU A 152 -4.13 20.92 7.50
CA LEU A 152 -2.95 21.51 6.86
C LEU A 152 -2.55 22.81 7.55
N LEU A 153 -3.51 23.68 7.88
CA LEU A 153 -3.24 24.92 8.61
C LEU A 153 -2.69 24.67 10.02
N SER A 154 -3.15 23.63 10.71
CA SER A 154 -2.61 23.25 12.03
C SER A 154 -1.16 22.80 11.92
N GLN A 155 -0.80 22.06 10.88
CA GLN A 155 0.58 21.64 10.61
C GLN A 155 1.48 22.83 10.28
N THR A 156 1.00 23.80 9.48
CA THR A 156 1.78 25.00 9.11
C THR A 156 1.93 26.00 10.27
N HIS A 157 0.88 26.21 11.08
CA HIS A 157 0.86 27.28 12.10
C HIS A 157 1.01 26.81 13.55
N GLY A 158 1.08 25.49 13.80
CA GLY A 158 1.22 24.92 15.15
C GLY A 158 0.04 25.18 16.09
N ALA A 159 -1.08 25.68 15.57
CA ALA A 159 -2.30 25.97 16.34
C ALA A 159 -3.33 24.84 16.22
N SER A 160 -4.23 24.74 17.19
CA SER A 160 -5.33 23.76 17.12
C SER A 160 -6.30 24.09 15.98
N TRP A 161 -6.87 23.05 15.36
CA TRP A 161 -7.79 23.22 14.25
C TRP A 161 -9.05 24.01 14.65
N GLN A 162 -9.53 23.89 15.89
CA GLN A 162 -10.69 24.67 16.37
C GLN A 162 -10.38 26.16 16.45
N ALA A 163 -9.20 26.52 16.95
CA ALA A 163 -8.77 27.90 17.05
C ALA A 163 -8.60 28.53 15.67
N LEU A 164 -8.02 27.78 14.73
CA LEU A 164 -7.88 28.21 13.34
C LEU A 164 -9.24 28.41 12.67
N VAL A 165 -10.16 27.43 12.74
CA VAL A 165 -11.51 27.56 12.17
C VAL A 165 -12.26 28.76 12.76
N ARG A 166 -12.13 29.00 14.07
CA ARG A 166 -12.71 30.19 14.70
C ARG A 166 -12.11 31.48 14.14
N ARG A 167 -10.78 31.58 14.06
CA ARG A 167 -10.09 32.75 13.50
C ARG A 167 -10.50 33.03 12.06
N LEU A 168 -10.64 31.99 11.23
CA LEU A 168 -11.13 32.11 9.86
C LEU A 168 -12.55 32.68 9.81
N ARG A 169 -13.44 32.17 10.68
CA ARG A 169 -14.82 32.65 10.79
C ARG A 169 -14.90 34.10 11.27
N ASP A 170 -14.14 34.45 12.30
CA ASP A 170 -14.10 35.80 12.88
C ASP A 170 -13.56 36.81 11.85
N ALA A 171 -12.68 36.36 10.94
CA ALA A 171 -12.20 37.13 9.80
C ALA A 171 -13.14 37.10 8.57
N GLY A 172 -14.31 36.48 8.67
CA GLY A 172 -15.31 36.39 7.60
C GLY A 172 -14.95 35.42 6.46
N ILE A 173 -13.88 34.64 6.60
CA ILE A 173 -13.52 33.63 5.60
C ILE A 173 -14.49 32.44 5.68
N LYS A 174 -15.17 32.19 4.56
CA LYS A 174 -16.08 31.07 4.41
C LYS A 174 -15.39 29.89 3.73
N PRO A 175 -15.83 28.65 4.00
CA PRO A 175 -15.36 27.50 3.24
C PRO A 175 -15.68 27.63 1.75
N PHE A 176 -14.88 26.94 0.95
CA PHE A 176 -15.04 26.85 -0.49
C PHE A 176 -16.37 26.17 -0.84
N VAL A 177 -17.07 26.75 -1.82
CA VAL A 177 -18.38 26.33 -2.28
C VAL A 177 -18.31 26.00 -3.76
N GLY A 178 -18.71 24.77 -4.10
CA GLY A 178 -18.85 24.33 -5.48
C GLY A 178 -20.28 24.49 -5.98
N LYS A 179 -20.54 23.91 -7.15
CA LYS A 179 -21.86 23.89 -7.80
C LYS A 179 -22.92 23.23 -6.92
N ARG A 180 -22.53 22.19 -6.17
CA ARG A 180 -23.43 21.41 -5.30
C ARG A 180 -23.33 21.79 -3.82
N GLY A 181 -22.79 22.96 -3.50
CA GLY A 181 -22.68 23.48 -2.13
C GLY A 181 -21.28 23.39 -1.53
N ALA A 182 -21.18 23.65 -0.22
CA ALA A 182 -19.91 23.76 0.49
C ALA A 182 -19.17 22.41 0.62
N PHE A 183 -17.84 22.43 0.48
CA PHE A 183 -16.96 21.27 0.60
C PHE A 183 -16.47 21.02 2.04
N GLY A 184 -17.36 21.14 3.03
CA GLY A 184 -16.95 21.04 4.44
C GLY A 184 -15.95 22.12 4.82
N ASN A 185 -14.93 21.80 5.62
CA ASN A 185 -13.88 22.74 6.02
C ASN A 185 -12.70 22.76 5.02
N VAL A 186 -13.00 22.97 3.75
CA VAL A 186 -11.99 23.24 2.70
C VAL A 186 -12.06 24.73 2.38
N TYR A 187 -10.91 25.39 2.29
CA TYR A 187 -10.82 26.84 2.06
C TYR A 187 -9.89 27.12 0.88
N LEU A 188 -10.12 28.23 0.17
CA LEU A 188 -9.19 28.71 -0.84
C LEU A 188 -7.95 29.28 -0.16
N ARG A 189 -6.75 28.89 -0.62
CA ARG A 189 -5.49 29.35 -0.03
C ARG A 189 -5.30 30.87 -0.18
N GLU A 190 -5.69 31.43 -1.32
CA GLU A 190 -5.66 32.88 -1.56
C GLU A 190 -6.43 33.69 -0.50
N ALA A 191 -7.54 33.15 0.01
CA ALA A 191 -8.32 33.82 1.05
C ALA A 191 -7.60 33.82 2.41
N ILE A 192 -6.77 32.80 2.67
CA ILE A 192 -6.02 32.65 3.92
C ILE A 192 -4.80 33.56 3.95
N ASP A 193 -4.06 33.65 2.85
CA ASP A 193 -2.81 34.42 2.73
C ASP A 193 -3.03 35.92 3.00
N ARG A 194 -4.27 36.40 2.87
CA ARG A 194 -4.64 37.79 3.19
C ARG A 194 -4.74 38.06 4.69
N ILE A 195 -4.84 37.02 5.53
CA ILE A 195 -5.16 37.12 6.97
C ILE A 195 -4.08 36.52 7.87
N LEU A 196 -3.29 35.55 7.37
CA LEU A 196 -2.26 34.84 8.13
C LEU A 196 -0.81 35.19 7.74
N ARG A 197 -0.58 36.34 7.08
CA ARG A 197 0.78 36.90 6.93
C ARG A 197 1.40 37.28 8.26
#